data_AF-A0A7E5VRR9-F1
#
_entry.id   AF-A0A7E5VRR9-F1
#
_cell.length_a   1.000
_cell.length_b   1.000
_cell.length_c   1.000
_cell.angle_alpha   90.00
_cell.angle_beta   90.00
_cell.angle_gamma   90.00
#
_symmetry.space_group_name_H-M   'P 1'
#
loop_
_entity.id
_entity.type
_entity.pdbx_description
1 polymer ?
#
loop_
_entity_poly.entity_id
_entity_poly.type
_entity_poly.pdbx_seq_one_letter_code
_entity_poly.pdbx_strand_id
1 'polypeptide(L)'
;MKMVSKILVFAFIVCTASAARWVAKLPPIPPEFAGKQGCYIKEINTVVPFGARVTPLRLCYEITCDQHEIQYASCGVVATDDPLCHMTEVDLSKPYPACCPDVWCELDNKLN
;
A
#
# COMPACT_ATOMS: atom_id res chain seq x y z
N MET A 1 -10.58 -33.67 17.73
CA MET A 1 -10.84 -32.30 17.22
C MET A 1 -10.12 -31.26 18.09
N LYS A 2 -8.86 -30.92 17.81
CA LYS A 2 -8.14 -29.79 18.46
C LYS A 2 -7.15 -29.11 17.50
N MET A 3 -6.58 -29.84 16.54
CA MET A 3 -5.67 -29.28 15.52
C MET A 3 -6.36 -28.46 14.43
N VAL A 4 -7.57 -28.84 13.99
CA VAL A 4 -8.32 -28.09 12.95
C VAL A 4 -8.63 -26.66 13.39
N SER A 5 -8.94 -26.45 14.68
CA SER A 5 -9.21 -25.13 15.24
C SER A 5 -7.97 -24.22 15.23
N LYS A 6 -6.78 -24.75 15.55
CA LYS A 6 -5.54 -23.96 15.52
C LYS A 6 -5.13 -23.60 14.10
N ILE A 7 -5.24 -24.53 13.15
CA ILE A 7 -4.92 -24.29 11.74
C ILE A 7 -5.82 -23.19 11.16
N LEU A 8 -7.12 -23.20 11.47
CA LEU A 8 -8.04 -22.15 11.05
C LEU A 8 -7.68 -20.79 11.64
N VAL A 9 -7.31 -20.73 12.92
CA VAL A 9 -6.87 -19.47 13.56
C VAL A 9 -5.58 -18.94 12.93
N PHE A 10 -4.59 -19.80 12.68
CA PHE A 10 -3.36 -19.40 12.00
C PHE A 10 -3.62 -18.91 10.56
N ALA A 11 -4.47 -19.61 9.81
CA ALA A 11 -4.85 -19.18 8.47
C ALA A 11 -5.53 -17.81 8.47
N PHE A 12 -6.41 -17.54 9.44
CA PHE A 12 -7.11 -16.26 9.57
C PHE A 12 -6.15 -15.10 9.85
N ILE A 13 -5.16 -15.30 10.73
CA ILE A 13 -4.14 -14.28 11.06
C ILE A 13 -3.25 -13.96 9.86
N VAL A 14 -2.89 -14.95 9.04
CA VAL A 14 -2.07 -14.74 7.83
C VAL A 14 -2.86 -13.96 6.77
N CYS A 15 -4.16 -14.23 6.62
CA CYS A 15 -5.01 -13.50 5.68
C CYS A 15 -5.17 -12.02 6.05
N THR A 16 -5.33 -11.67 7.33
CA THR A 16 -5.49 -10.27 7.75
C THR A 16 -4.23 -9.44 7.56
N ALA A 17 -3.05 -10.04 7.70
CA ALA A 17 -1.77 -9.36 7.47
C ALA A 17 -1.55 -8.92 6.00
N SER A 18 -2.34 -9.47 5.07
CA SER A 18 -2.22 -9.21 3.62
C SER A 18 -3.16 -8.11 3.12
N ALA A 19 -4.05 -7.57 3.98
CA ALA A 19 -5.20 -6.75 3.57
C ALA A 19 -4.83 -5.40 2.94
N ALA A 20 -3.60 -4.91 3.10
CA ALA A 20 -3.13 -3.64 2.55
C ALA A 20 -2.51 -3.75 1.15
N ARG A 21 -2.50 -4.94 0.55
CA ARG A 21 -1.97 -5.15 -0.80
C ARG A 21 -3.04 -5.69 -1.74
N TRP A 22 -3.07 -5.16 -2.95
CA TRP A 22 -3.88 -5.71 -4.04
C TRP A 22 -3.04 -5.82 -5.31
N VAL A 23 -3.51 -6.67 -6.22
CA VAL A 23 -2.82 -6.96 -7.48
C VAL A 23 -3.77 -6.69 -8.63
N ALA A 24 -3.26 -6.07 -9.69
CA ALA A 24 -3.97 -5.89 -10.95
C ALA A 24 -3.23 -6.59 -12.09
N LYS A 25 -3.98 -7.06 -13.10
CA LYS A 25 -3.40 -7.53 -14.35
C LYS A 25 -2.78 -6.36 -15.11
N LEU A 26 -1.74 -6.67 -15.88
CA LEU A 26 -1.12 -5.69 -16.78
C LEU A 26 -2.14 -5.19 -17.82
N PRO A 27 -2.47 -3.89 -17.84
CA PRO A 27 -3.31 -3.34 -18.89
C PRO A 27 -2.55 -3.34 -20.23
N PRO A 28 -3.26 -3.36 -21.37
CA PRO A 28 -2.62 -3.20 -22.68
C PRO A 28 -1.92 -1.84 -22.72
N ILE A 29 -0.70 -1.81 -23.24
CA ILE A 29 0.07 -0.58 -23.41
C ILE A 29 -0.60 0.25 -24.53
N PRO A 30 -0.97 1.52 -24.26
CA PRO A 30 -1.56 2.38 -25.27
C PRO A 30 -0.63 2.58 -26.48
N PRO A 31 -1.18 2.83 -27.70
CA PRO A 31 -0.38 3.00 -28.92
C PRO A 31 0.68 4.10 -28.83
N GLU A 32 0.43 5.14 -28.03
CA GLU A 32 1.37 6.25 -27.80
C GLU A 32 2.66 5.84 -27.09
N PHE A 33 2.64 4.69 -26.40
CA PHE A 33 3.80 4.09 -25.73
C PHE A 33 4.26 2.80 -26.41
N ALA A 34 3.86 2.57 -27.66
CA ALA A 34 4.26 1.40 -28.43
C ALA A 34 5.80 1.23 -28.44
N GLY A 35 6.26 0.00 -28.17
CA GLY A 35 7.69 -0.33 -28.12
C GLY A 35 8.36 -0.13 -26.75
N LYS A 36 7.70 0.51 -25.78
CA LYS A 36 8.19 0.54 -24.40
C LYS A 36 7.87 -0.79 -23.70
N GLN A 37 8.82 -1.29 -22.92
CA GLN A 37 8.64 -2.50 -22.10
C GLN A 37 8.37 -2.10 -20.65
N GLY A 38 7.37 -2.73 -20.04
CA GLY A 38 6.99 -2.49 -18.65
C GLY A 38 5.48 -2.47 -18.43
N CYS A 39 5.07 -1.88 -17.31
CA CYS A 39 3.68 -1.72 -16.93
C CYS A 39 3.19 -0.32 -17.30
N TYR A 40 2.09 -0.25 -18.05
CA TYR A 40 1.39 1.02 -18.20
C TYR A 40 0.57 1.32 -16.94
N ILE A 41 0.91 2.44 -16.28
CA ILE A 41 0.27 2.89 -15.04
C ILE A 41 -0.66 4.06 -15.40
N LYS A 42 -1.97 3.84 -15.25
CA LYS A 42 -3.02 4.80 -15.66
C LYS A 42 -2.95 6.09 -14.86
N GLU A 43 -2.60 5.97 -13.58
CA GLU A 43 -2.57 7.02 -12.58
C GLU A 43 -1.55 8.13 -12.91
N ILE A 44 -0.45 7.76 -13.57
CA ILE A 44 0.63 8.67 -14.00
C ILE A 44 0.77 8.74 -15.53
N ASN A 45 -0.14 8.09 -16.26
CA ASN A 45 -0.18 8.02 -17.71
C ASN A 45 1.20 7.76 -18.35
N THR A 46 1.90 6.72 -17.89
CA THR A 46 3.22 6.37 -18.42
C THR A 46 3.54 4.89 -18.26
N VAL A 47 4.55 4.43 -18.99
CA VAL A 47 5.09 3.08 -18.86
C VAL A 47 6.28 3.08 -17.91
N VAL A 48 6.17 2.29 -16.85
CA VAL A 48 7.20 2.09 -15.84
C VAL A 48 7.93 0.77 -16.13
N PRO A 49 9.27 0.72 -16.11
CA PRO A 49 10.01 -0.52 -16.38
C PRO A 49 9.73 -1.60 -15.33
N PHE A 50 9.85 -2.86 -15.73
CA PHE A 50 9.72 -3.99 -14.82
C PHE A 50 10.71 -3.92 -13.66
N GLY A 51 10.26 -4.32 -12.47
CA GLY A 51 11.02 -4.25 -11.22
C GLY A 51 11.06 -2.87 -10.57
N ALA A 52 10.53 -1.83 -11.22
CA ALA A 52 10.49 -0.50 -10.63
C ALA A 52 9.28 -0.31 -9.70
N ARG A 53 9.47 0.59 -8.74
CA ARG A 53 8.44 1.05 -7.80
C ARG A 53 8.19 2.54 -8.02
N VAL A 54 6.94 2.93 -8.02
CA VAL A 54 6.52 4.33 -8.13
C VAL A 54 5.50 4.68 -7.06
N THR A 55 5.62 5.88 -6.52
CA THR A 55 4.72 6.43 -5.50
C THR A 55 4.13 7.73 -6.05
N PRO A 56 3.01 7.66 -6.79
CA PRO A 56 2.42 8.86 -7.40
C PRO A 56 2.04 9.88 -6.34
N LEU A 57 2.37 11.16 -6.56
CA LEU A 57 1.87 12.24 -5.70
C LEU A 57 0.34 12.33 -5.83
N ARG A 58 -0.32 12.77 -4.74
CA ARG A 58 -1.79 12.77 -4.58
C ARG A 58 -2.45 11.40 -4.41
N LEU A 59 -1.69 10.31 -4.47
CA LEU A 59 -2.16 8.96 -4.18
C LEU A 59 -1.32 8.39 -3.04
N CYS A 60 -1.96 7.85 -2.01
CA CYS A 60 -1.25 7.31 -0.85
C CYS A 60 -1.11 5.79 -0.90
N TYR A 61 -0.45 5.32 -1.97
CA TYR A 61 -0.04 3.93 -2.14
C TYR A 61 1.18 3.83 -3.04
N GLU A 62 1.95 2.76 -2.87
CA GLU A 62 3.04 2.38 -3.76
C GLU A 62 2.55 1.44 -4.85
N ILE A 63 3.07 1.61 -6.07
CA ILE A 63 2.82 0.75 -7.21
C ILE A 63 4.14 0.08 -7.60
N THR A 64 4.17 -1.25 -7.59
CA THR A 64 5.29 -2.05 -8.07
C THR A 64 4.92 -2.69 -9.41
N CYS A 65 5.73 -2.43 -10.43
CA CYS A 65 5.58 -3.04 -11.74
C CYS A 65 6.35 -4.37 -11.80
N ASP A 66 5.63 -5.49 -11.90
CA ASP A 66 6.23 -6.81 -12.09
C ASP A 66 5.96 -7.33 -13.53
N GLN A 67 6.63 -8.42 -13.92
CA GLN A 67 6.57 -8.98 -15.26
C GLN A 67 5.18 -9.50 -15.67
N HIS A 68 4.36 -9.87 -14.68
CA HIS A 68 3.06 -10.50 -14.92
C HIS A 68 1.89 -9.70 -14.36
N GLU A 69 2.17 -8.78 -13.44
CA GLU A 69 1.16 -8.08 -12.65
C GLU A 69 1.66 -6.73 -12.14
N ILE A 70 0.73 -5.89 -11.71
CA ILE A 70 1.00 -4.66 -10.99
C ILE A 70 0.58 -4.90 -9.55
N GLN A 71 1.51 -4.74 -8.61
CA GLN A 71 1.22 -4.84 -7.19
C GLN A 71 1.05 -3.45 -6.60
N TYR A 72 0.08 -3.29 -5.72
CA TYR A 72 -0.21 -2.04 -5.05
C TYR A 72 -0.13 -2.25 -3.53
N ALA A 73 0.43 -1.29 -2.81
CA ALA A 73 0.51 -1.30 -1.36
C ALA A 73 -0.03 0.01 -0.79
N SER A 74 -1.16 -0.04 -0.07
CA SER A 74 -1.71 1.10 0.67
C SER A 74 -1.20 1.15 2.11
N CYS A 75 -1.54 2.23 2.80
CA CYS A 75 -1.36 2.33 4.23
C CYS A 75 -2.06 1.18 4.97
N GLY A 76 -1.45 0.75 6.08
CA GLY A 76 -2.09 -0.14 7.03
C GLY A 76 -3.24 0.56 7.75
N VAL A 77 -4.15 -0.24 8.31
CA VAL A 77 -5.18 0.28 9.21
C VAL A 77 -4.50 0.67 10.52
N VAL A 78 -4.62 1.93 10.89
CA VAL A 78 -4.24 2.47 12.19
C VAL A 78 -5.51 2.85 12.95
N ALA A 79 -5.55 2.54 14.24
CA ALA A 79 -6.65 2.88 15.14
C ALA A 79 -6.10 3.03 16.56
N THR A 80 -6.70 3.92 17.35
CA THR A 80 -6.40 4.09 18.77
C THR A 80 -7.68 4.29 19.56
N ASP A 81 -7.77 3.65 20.72
CA ASP A 81 -8.85 3.86 21.70
C ASP A 81 -8.38 4.77 22.86
N ASP A 82 -7.11 5.21 22.84
CA ASP A 82 -6.52 6.07 23.87
C ASP A 82 -6.98 7.52 23.68
N PRO A 83 -7.62 8.16 24.68
CA PRO A 83 -8.07 9.55 24.59
C PRO A 83 -6.94 10.59 24.49
N LEU A 84 -5.68 10.21 24.78
CA LEU A 84 -4.49 11.08 24.69
C LEU A 84 -3.74 10.92 23.36
N CYS A 85 -4.24 10.06 22.48
CA CYS A 85 -3.69 9.82 21.16
C CYS A 85 -4.70 10.22 20.09
N HIS A 86 -4.22 10.82 19.01
CA HIS A 86 -5.04 11.11 17.85
C HIS A 86 -4.40 10.57 16.58
N MET A 87 -5.25 10.25 15.61
CA MET A 87 -4.79 9.83 14.29
C MET A 87 -4.45 11.08 13.46
N THR A 88 -3.28 11.07 12.83
CA THR A 88 -2.92 12.14 11.88
C THR A 88 -3.73 11.98 10.60
N GLU A 89 -4.01 13.11 9.94
CA GLU A 89 -4.62 13.14 8.62
C GLU A 89 -3.67 12.59 7.54
N VAL A 90 -4.24 12.12 6.43
CA VAL A 90 -3.47 11.69 5.25
C VAL A 90 -2.87 12.91 4.56
N ASP A 91 -1.54 12.98 4.44
CA ASP A 91 -0.85 14.07 3.73
C ASP A 91 -0.50 13.68 2.31
N LEU A 92 -1.44 13.93 1.39
CA LEU A 92 -1.28 13.65 -0.06
C LEU A 92 -0.22 14.50 -0.76
N SER A 93 0.40 15.46 -0.05
CA SER A 93 1.55 16.24 -0.54
C SER A 93 2.84 15.43 -0.50
N LYS A 94 2.87 14.34 0.28
CA LYS A 94 4.03 13.45 0.44
C LYS A 94 3.84 12.15 -0.33
N PRO A 95 4.93 11.48 -0.76
CA PRO A 95 4.83 10.15 -1.32
C PRO A 95 4.57 9.10 -0.22
N TYR A 96 3.98 7.97 -0.60
CA TYR A 96 3.95 6.78 0.25
C TYR A 96 5.38 6.35 0.64
N PRO A 97 5.63 5.92 1.89
CA PRO A 97 4.69 5.74 3.00
C PRO A 97 4.48 7.00 3.86
N ALA A 98 5.16 8.12 3.57
CA ALA A 98 5.12 9.32 4.39
C ALA A 98 3.78 10.09 4.36
N CYS A 99 2.89 9.76 3.41
CA CYS A 99 1.52 10.26 3.38
C CYS A 99 0.57 9.51 4.31
N CYS A 100 0.97 8.35 4.85
CA CYS A 100 0.08 7.51 5.63
C CYS A 100 -0.28 8.13 6.98
N PRO A 101 -1.51 7.89 7.46
CA PRO A 101 -1.90 8.32 8.80
C PRO A 101 -1.13 7.51 9.84
N ASP A 102 -0.75 8.18 10.92
CA ASP A 102 -0.06 7.58 12.06
C ASP A 102 -0.80 7.94 13.36
N VAL A 103 -0.46 7.28 14.46
CA VAL A 103 -0.98 7.59 15.79
C VAL A 103 0.01 8.51 16.49
N TRP A 104 -0.44 9.71 16.81
CA TRP A 104 0.34 10.67 17.58
C TRP A 104 -0.23 10.79 18.99
N CYS A 105 0.61 10.55 20.01
CA CYS A 105 0.23 10.59 21.42
C CYS A 105 0.92 11.74 22.15
N GLU A 106 0.16 12.51 22.93
CA GLU A 106 0.69 13.67 23.67
C GLU A 106 1.74 13.28 24.72
N LEU A 107 1.63 12.09 25.30
CA LEU A 107 2.53 11.59 26.34
C LEU A 107 3.92 11.23 25.78
N ASP A 108 3.98 10.68 24.57
CA ASP A 108 5.24 10.29 23.93
C ASP A 108 6.10 11.50 23.53
N ASN A 109 5.46 12.67 23.36
CA ASN A 109 6.15 13.93 23.08
C ASN A 109 6.70 14.62 24.34
N LYS A 110 6.30 14.20 25.55
CA LYS A 110 6.83 14.76 26.81
C LYS A 110 8.04 13.99 27.35
N LEU A 111 8.42 12.88 26.71
CA LEU A 111 9.55 12.04 27.06
C LEU A 111 10.76 12.22 26.12
N ASN A 112 10.68 13.16 25.16
CA ASN A 112 11.80 13.59 24.30
C ASN A 112 12.20 15.04 24.59
#